data_AF-A0A3P5DKD8-F1
#
_entry.id   AF-A0A3P5DKD8-F1
#
_cell.length_a   1.000
_cell.length_b   1.000
_cell.length_c   1.000
_cell.angle_alpha   90.00
_cell.angle_beta   90.00
_cell.angle_gamma   90.00
#
_symmetry.space_group_name_H-M   'P 1'
#
loop_
_entity.id
_entity.type
_entity.pdbx_description
1 polymer ?
#
loop_
_entity_poly.entity_id
_entity_poly.type
_entity_poly.pdbx_seq_one_letter_code
_entity_poly.pdbx_strand_id
1 'polypeptide(L)'
;MTEEVYLDEMVGRINANMILPYPPGVPLVMPGEMITEESRPVLEFLQMLCEIGAHYPGFETDIHGAYRQADGRYTVKVLKEESKNN
;
A
#
# COMPACT_ATOMS: atom_id res chain seq x y z
N MET A 1 6.42 3.09 -16.71
CA MET A 1 6.77 4.14 -15.71
C MET A 1 5.98 3.88 -14.44
N THR A 2 6.34 4.48 -13.30
CA THR A 2 5.63 4.30 -12.01
C THR A 2 4.86 5.56 -11.62
N GLU A 3 3.85 5.40 -10.78
CA GLU A 3 3.09 6.49 -10.15
C GLU A 3 2.72 6.13 -8.71
N GLU A 4 2.37 7.14 -7.92
CA GLU A 4 1.83 6.94 -6.58
C GLU A 4 0.31 7.00 -6.63
N VAL A 5 -0.33 6.06 -5.95
CA VAL A 5 -1.77 5.99 -5.75
C VAL A 5 -2.06 5.85 -4.27
N TYR A 6 -3.25 6.23 -3.83
CA TYR A 6 -3.61 5.99 -2.44
C TYR A 6 -3.75 4.48 -2.15
N LEU A 7 -3.55 4.11 -0.88
CA LEU A 7 -3.58 2.72 -0.42
C LEU A 7 -4.90 2.02 -0.83
N ASP A 8 -6.03 2.72 -0.73
CA ASP A 8 -7.36 2.24 -1.10
C ASP A 8 -7.57 2.07 -2.62
N GLU A 9 -6.68 2.64 -3.45
CA GLU A 9 -6.73 2.59 -4.90
C GLU A 9 -5.77 1.53 -5.49
N MET A 10 -5.07 0.77 -4.66
CA MET A 10 -4.05 -0.18 -5.14
C MET A 10 -4.62 -1.50 -5.68
N VAL A 11 -5.90 -1.80 -5.42
CA VAL A 11 -6.54 -3.03 -5.92
C VAL A 11 -6.58 -2.99 -7.44
N GLY A 12 -6.15 -4.07 -8.08
CA GLY A 12 -6.02 -4.16 -9.53
C GLY A 12 -4.76 -3.49 -10.09
N ARG A 13 -3.92 -2.87 -9.25
CA ARG A 13 -2.68 -2.21 -9.67
C ARG A 13 -1.46 -3.10 -9.39
N ILE A 14 -0.49 -3.09 -10.29
CA ILE A 14 0.77 -3.82 -10.11
C ILE A 14 1.70 -3.01 -9.21
N ASN A 15 2.09 -3.57 -8.06
CA ASN A 15 2.96 -2.90 -7.11
C ASN A 15 4.38 -2.79 -7.68
N ALA A 16 4.96 -1.59 -7.62
CA ALA A 16 6.32 -1.35 -8.11
C ALA A 16 7.38 -1.64 -7.05
N ASN A 17 7.00 -1.53 -5.77
CA ASN A 17 7.88 -1.74 -4.62
C ASN A 17 7.35 -2.89 -3.75
N MET A 18 8.24 -3.43 -2.91
CA MET A 18 7.86 -4.33 -1.85
C MET A 18 7.10 -3.57 -0.76
N ILE A 19 6.01 -4.14 -0.24
CA ILE A 19 5.30 -3.66 0.95
C ILE A 19 5.62 -4.57 2.13
N LEU A 20 6.21 -4.01 3.17
CA LEU A 20 6.71 -4.72 4.35
C LEU A 20 6.20 -4.02 5.62
N PRO A 21 5.10 -4.50 6.21
CA PRO A 21 4.51 -3.92 7.41
C PRO A 21 5.17 -4.40 8.71
N TYR A 22 5.22 -3.53 9.71
CA TYR A 22 5.58 -3.84 11.08
C TYR A 22 4.41 -3.54 12.04
N PRO A 23 3.87 -4.55 12.75
CA PRO A 23 4.17 -5.99 12.68
C PRO A 23 3.62 -6.67 11.40
N PRO A 24 4.06 -7.89 11.03
CA PRO A 24 5.03 -8.75 11.72
C PRO A 24 6.49 -8.58 11.25
N GLY A 25 6.78 -7.71 10.29
CA GLY A 25 8.12 -7.56 9.71
C GLY A 25 8.47 -8.63 8.69
N VAL A 26 7.46 -9.16 7.98
CA VAL A 26 7.62 -10.12 6.86
C VAL A 26 7.04 -9.51 5.58
N PRO A 27 7.67 -9.70 4.40
CA PRO A 27 7.16 -9.14 3.15
C PRO A 27 5.72 -9.59 2.90
N LEU A 28 4.82 -8.62 2.71
CA LEU A 28 3.40 -8.87 2.49
C LEU A 28 3.04 -8.78 1.01
N VAL A 29 3.72 -7.90 0.25
CA VAL A 29 3.56 -7.75 -1.19
C VAL A 29 4.94 -7.59 -1.82
N MET A 30 5.22 -8.36 -2.87
CA MET A 30 6.45 -8.29 -3.65
C MET A 30 6.29 -7.37 -4.88
N PRO A 31 7.37 -6.76 -5.39
CA PRO A 31 7.33 -6.04 -6.65
C PRO A 31 6.82 -6.93 -7.79
N GLY A 32 5.86 -6.43 -8.57
CA GLY A 32 5.20 -7.18 -9.64
C GLY A 32 3.92 -7.90 -9.22
N GLU A 33 3.63 -8.03 -7.92
CA GLU A 33 2.37 -8.58 -7.44
C GLU A 33 1.24 -7.55 -7.50
N MET A 34 0.03 -8.07 -7.68
CA MET A 34 -1.20 -7.30 -7.76
C MET A 34 -2.15 -7.80 -6.67
N ILE A 35 -2.70 -6.87 -5.89
CA ILE A 35 -3.80 -7.19 -4.98
C ILE A 35 -5.07 -7.23 -5.80
N THR A 36 -5.82 -8.32 -5.70
CA THR A 36 -7.11 -8.53 -6.35
C THR A 36 -8.21 -8.57 -5.30
N GLU A 37 -9.46 -8.70 -5.72
CA GLU A 37 -10.58 -8.90 -4.80
C GLU A 37 -10.43 -10.21 -3.97
N GLU A 38 -9.76 -11.23 -4.52
CA GLU A 38 -9.49 -12.48 -3.80
C GLU A 38 -8.44 -12.30 -2.69
N SER A 39 -7.51 -11.36 -2.86
CA SER A 39 -6.49 -11.01 -1.87
C SER A 39 -6.76 -9.71 -1.13
N ARG A 40 -8.02 -9.21 -1.17
CA ARG A 40 -8.45 -8.00 -0.46
C ARG A 40 -8.11 -7.98 1.05
N PRO A 41 -8.09 -9.09 1.81
CA PRO A 41 -7.63 -9.06 3.20
C PRO A 41 -6.23 -8.49 3.43
N VAL A 42 -5.36 -8.54 2.41
CA VAL A 42 -4.03 -7.90 2.44
C VAL A 42 -4.17 -6.39 2.56
N LEU A 43 -5.05 -5.78 1.76
CA LEU A 43 -5.33 -4.34 1.82
C LEU A 43 -5.99 -3.97 3.15
N GLU A 44 -6.97 -4.74 3.60
CA GLU A 44 -7.69 -4.49 4.85
C GLU A 44 -6.73 -4.49 6.06
N PHE A 45 -5.76 -5.40 6.07
CA PHE A 45 -4.72 -5.42 7.10
C PHE A 45 -3.84 -4.16 7.08
N LEU A 46 -3.41 -3.71 5.90
CA LEU A 46 -2.62 -2.49 5.77
C LEU A 46 -3.41 -1.24 6.20
N GLN A 47 -4.70 -1.18 5.84
CA GLN A 47 -5.60 -0.09 6.26
C GLN A 47 -5.76 -0.05 7.78
N MET A 48 -5.99 -1.20 8.41
CA MET A 48 -6.08 -1.31 9.87
C MET A 48 -4.81 -0.83 10.56
N LEU A 49 -3.62 -1.17 10.03
CA LEU A 49 -2.35 -0.68 10.56
C LEU A 49 -2.21 0.84 10.46
N CYS A 50 -2.63 1.44 9.35
CA CYS A 50 -2.64 2.90 9.18
C CYS A 50 -3.62 3.59 10.14
N GLU A 51 -4.79 3.00 10.37
CA GLU A 51 -5.80 3.53 11.29
C GLU A 51 -5.33 3.46 12.74
N ILE A 52 -4.82 2.31 13.20
CA ILE A 52 -4.41 2.13 14.59
C ILE A 52 -3.20 3.01 14.96
N GLY A 53 -2.23 3.14 14.06
CA GLY A 53 -1.02 3.95 14.31
C GLY A 53 -1.26 5.46 14.23
N ALA A 54 -2.45 5.92 13.83
CA ALA A 54 -2.81 7.32 13.86
C ALA A 54 -3.26 7.84 15.25
N HIS A 55 -3.55 6.94 16.20
CA HIS A 55 -4.22 7.30 17.45
C HIS A 55 -3.29 7.89 18.53
N TYR A 56 -2.06 7.38 18.66
CA TYR A 56 -1.17 7.74 19.76
C TYR A 56 0.20 8.20 19.23
N PRO A 57 0.65 9.41 19.59
CA PRO A 57 2.00 9.86 19.27
C PRO A 57 3.06 8.92 19.85
N GLY A 58 4.07 8.56 19.05
CA GLY A 58 5.10 7.57 19.41
C GLY A 58 4.72 6.11 19.13
N PHE A 59 3.53 5.85 18.59
CA PHE A 59 3.06 4.53 18.14
C PHE A 59 2.63 4.57 16.66
N GLU A 60 3.35 5.35 15.86
CA GLU A 60 3.05 5.52 14.44
C GLU A 60 3.17 4.21 13.66
N THR A 61 2.37 4.09 12.61
CA THR A 61 2.42 2.97 11.68
C THR A 61 3.76 2.95 10.93
N ASP A 62 4.43 1.80 10.94
CA ASP A 62 5.65 1.57 10.19
C ASP A 62 5.43 0.52 9.10
N ILE A 63 5.30 0.98 7.85
CA ILE A 63 5.14 0.14 6.66
C ILE A 63 6.15 0.60 5.63
N HIS A 64 7.20 -0.19 5.44
CA HIS A 64 8.15 0.06 4.37
C HIS A 64 7.47 -0.16 3.01
N GLY A 65 7.60 0.81 2.11
CA GLY A 65 6.96 0.79 0.79
C GLY A 65 5.61 1.52 0.72
N ALA A 66 5.09 1.98 1.86
CA ALA A 66 3.96 2.92 1.94
C ALA A 66 4.45 4.28 2.48
N TYR A 67 3.91 5.36 1.95
CA TYR A 67 4.36 6.72 2.24
C TYR A 67 3.23 7.55 2.83
N ARG A 68 3.42 8.02 4.07
CA ARG A 68 2.44 8.87 4.74
C ARG A 68 2.43 10.26 4.11
N GLN A 69 1.24 10.73 3.74
CA GLN A 69 0.99 12.04 3.14
C GLN A 69 0.60 13.08 4.20
N ALA A 70 0.59 14.36 3.81
CA ALA A 70 0.27 15.46 4.72
C ALA A 70 -1.17 15.43 5.26
N ASP A 71 -2.09 14.80 4.54
CA ASP A 71 -3.49 14.56 4.95
C ASP A 71 -3.64 13.36 5.91
N GLY A 72 -2.55 12.66 6.23
CA GLY A 72 -2.53 11.48 7.09
C GLY A 72 -2.83 10.16 6.36
N ARG A 73 -3.19 10.19 5.07
CA ARG A 73 -3.38 8.99 4.26
C ARG A 73 -2.03 8.44 3.79
N TYR A 74 -2.05 7.24 3.23
CA TYR A 74 -0.85 6.57 2.73
C TYR A 74 -0.95 6.35 1.22
N THR A 75 0.16 6.56 0.52
CA THR A 75 0.32 6.20 -0.89
C THR A 75 1.28 5.03 -1.05
N VAL A 76 1.09 4.28 -2.14
CA VAL A 76 2.01 3.22 -2.57
C VAL A 76 2.39 3.47 -4.03
N LYS A 77 3.58 2.97 -4.40
CA LYS A 77 4.09 3.13 -5.75
C LYS A 77 3.68 1.93 -6.62
N VAL A 78 2.96 2.21 -7.69
CA VAL A 78 2.46 1.21 -8.64
C VAL A 78 2.99 1.46 -10.05
N LEU A 79 2.87 0.47 -10.92
CA LEU A 79 3.13 0.66 -12.35
C LEU A 79 1.98 1.46 -12.97
N LYS A 80 2.33 2.45 -13.81
CA LYS A 80 1.35 3.14 -14.65
C LYS A 80 0.70 2.15 -15.59
N GLU A 81 -0.61 2.21 -15.70
CA GLU A 81 -1.33 1.47 -16.73
C GLU A 81 -1.02 2.11 -18.09
N GLU A 82 -0.63 1.29 -19.05
CA GLU A 82 -0.58 1.77 -20.43
C GLU A 82 -2.02 2.04 -20.85
N SER A 83 -2.31 3.28 -21.23
CA SER A 83 -3.57 3.61 -21.89
C SER A 83 -3.68 2.69 -23.11
N LYS A 84 -4.55 1.66 -23.02
CA LYS A 84 -4.99 0.93 -24.20
C LYS A 84 -5.78 1.94 -25.03
N ASN A 85 -5.08 2.70 -25.86
CA ASN A 85 -5.68 3.44 -26.96
C ASN A 85 -6.37 2.38 -27.83
N ASN A 86 -7.69 2.33 -27.72
CA ASN A 86 -8.57 1.67 -28.67
C ASN A 86 -8.70 2.56 -29.91
#